data_AF-A0A2T1CY42-F1
#
_entry.id   AF-A0A2T1CY42-F1
#
_cell.length_a   1.000
_cell.length_b   1.000
_cell.length_c   1.000
_cell.angle_alpha   90.00
_cell.angle_beta   90.00
_cell.angle_gamma   90.00
#
_symmetry.space_group_name_H-M   'P 1'
#
loop_
_entity.id
_entity.type
_entity.pdbx_description
1 polymer ?
#
loop_
_entity_poly.entity_id
_entity_poly.type
_entity_poly.pdbx_seq_one_letter_code
_entity_poly.pdbx_strand_id
1 'polypeptide(L)'
;MDTVALKPNVQALQADVLKLLENVSQLMDRASKALKSDSSGERYAQFHEEIAKESHKVKHLELRMAIVAPMKAGKSTIINAIAGQDLLPSRNAAMTTLPTEIMFKADIPEPILVVPFETLTAFEQAYRSLEYKIRNRGLEWVHEQLGEYPHLHRLERISK
;
A
#
# COMPACT_ATOMS: atom_id res chain seq x y z
N MET A 1 -29.66 17.76 35.58
CA MET A 1 -29.97 17.43 34.17
C MET A 1 -28.71 16.80 33.61
N ASP A 2 -28.60 15.49 33.77
CA ASP A 2 -27.43 14.74 33.37
C ASP A 2 -27.39 14.66 31.84
N THR A 3 -26.37 15.28 31.27
CA THR A 3 -26.02 15.11 29.87
C THR A 3 -25.59 13.66 29.69
N VAL A 4 -26.53 12.82 29.21
CA VAL A 4 -26.23 11.48 28.74
C VAL A 4 -25.20 11.63 27.63
N ALA A 5 -23.94 11.40 27.96
CA ALA A 5 -22.87 11.30 27.00
C ALA A 5 -23.26 10.17 26.05
N LEU A 6 -23.69 10.53 24.83
CA LEU A 6 -23.80 9.60 23.72
C LEU A 6 -22.46 8.89 23.64
N LYS A 7 -22.39 7.63 24.07
CA LYS A 7 -21.27 6.76 23.76
C LYS A 7 -21.55 6.24 22.36
N PRO A 8 -20.96 6.81 21.29
CA PRO A 8 -21.19 6.31 19.95
C PRO A 8 -20.71 4.86 19.90
N ASN A 9 -21.66 3.96 19.66
CA ASN A 9 -21.38 2.55 19.39
C ASN A 9 -20.89 2.46 17.94
N VAL A 10 -19.65 2.01 17.71
CA VAL A 10 -19.04 1.97 16.36
C VAL A 10 -19.92 1.17 15.39
N GLN A 11 -20.51 0.08 15.86
CA GLN A 11 -21.41 -0.76 15.08
C GLN A 11 -22.72 -0.03 14.72
N ALA A 12 -23.26 0.77 15.65
CA ALA A 12 -24.47 1.55 15.38
C ALA A 12 -24.18 2.67 14.37
N LEU A 13 -23.07 3.40 14.57
CA LEU A 13 -22.63 4.43 13.64
C LEU A 13 -22.35 3.84 12.24
N GLN A 14 -21.71 2.67 12.18
CA GLN A 14 -21.47 1.96 10.93
C GLN A 14 -22.79 1.63 10.22
N ALA A 15 -23.77 1.07 10.93
CA ALA A 15 -25.08 0.74 10.36
C ALA A 15 -25.81 1.99 9.83
N ASP A 16 -25.77 3.08 10.58
CA ASP A 16 -26.39 4.35 10.19
C ASP A 16 -25.73 4.95 8.94
N VAL A 17 -24.39 4.95 8.89
CA VAL A 17 -23.63 5.43 7.72
C VAL A 17 -23.90 4.55 6.50
N LEU A 18 -23.94 3.22 6.65
CA LEU A 18 -24.26 2.31 5.54
C LEU A 18 -25.65 2.57 4.98
N LYS A 19 -26.65 2.78 5.86
CA LYS A 19 -28.01 3.12 5.43
C LYS A 19 -28.05 4.44 4.67
N LEU A 20 -27.29 5.45 5.13
CA LEU A 20 -27.20 6.73 4.44
C LEU A 20 -26.55 6.57 3.06
N LEU A 21 -25.42 5.87 2.97
CA LEU A 21 -24.72 5.65 1.71
C LEU A 21 -25.57 4.87 0.71
N GLU A 22 -26.32 3.86 1.16
CA GLU A 22 -27.27 3.13 0.32
C GLU A 22 -28.33 4.05 -0.27
N ASN A 23 -28.93 4.92 0.56
CA ASN A 23 -29.93 5.89 0.10
C ASN A 23 -29.35 6.87 -0.93
N VAL A 24 -28.15 7.38 -0.71
CA VAL A 24 -27.49 8.30 -1.66
C VAL A 24 -27.14 7.55 -2.95
N SER A 25 -26.64 6.32 -2.85
CA SER A 25 -26.32 5.46 -3.98
C SER A 25 -27.54 5.24 -4.89
N GLN A 26 -28.69 4.91 -4.31
CA GLN A 26 -29.95 4.76 -5.03
C GLN A 26 -30.42 6.07 -5.67
N LEU A 27 -30.22 7.21 -5.00
CA LEU A 27 -30.55 8.51 -5.57
C LEU A 27 -29.67 8.83 -6.80
N MET A 28 -28.37 8.55 -6.73
CA MET A 28 -27.43 8.74 -7.85
C MET A 28 -27.79 7.83 -9.03
N ASP A 29 -28.12 6.55 -8.79
CA ASP A 29 -28.55 5.62 -9.85
C ASP A 29 -29.83 6.09 -10.54
N ARG A 30 -30.83 6.56 -9.77
CA ARG A 30 -32.06 7.13 -10.33
C ARG A 30 -31.77 8.39 -11.15
N ALA A 31 -30.94 9.29 -10.65
CA ALA A 31 -30.55 10.52 -11.35
C ALA A 31 -29.82 10.20 -12.66
N SER A 32 -28.89 9.23 -12.64
CA SER A 32 -28.20 8.77 -13.85
C SER A 32 -29.19 8.23 -14.88
N LYS A 33 -30.17 7.41 -14.46
CA LYS A 33 -31.19 6.84 -15.35
C LYS A 33 -32.16 7.88 -15.92
N ALA A 34 -32.46 8.92 -15.16
CA ALA A 34 -33.34 10.02 -15.60
C ALA A 34 -32.64 11.00 -16.55
N LEU A 35 -31.32 11.16 -16.42
CA LEU A 35 -30.51 12.14 -17.17
C LEU A 35 -29.62 11.50 -18.25
N LYS A 36 -29.97 10.30 -18.74
CA LYS A 36 -29.15 9.48 -19.67
C LYS A 36 -28.68 10.19 -20.94
N SER A 37 -29.35 11.26 -21.37
CA SER A 37 -29.01 12.02 -22.59
C SER A 37 -28.10 13.22 -22.35
N ASP A 38 -27.83 13.57 -21.09
CA ASP A 38 -26.95 14.68 -20.71
C ASP A 38 -25.63 14.17 -20.13
N SER A 39 -24.56 14.96 -20.29
CA SER A 39 -23.27 14.73 -19.61
C SER A 39 -23.39 14.60 -18.09
N SER A 40 -24.47 15.13 -17.51
CA SER A 40 -24.84 14.96 -16.11
C SER A 40 -25.17 13.50 -15.74
N GLY A 41 -25.79 12.73 -16.63
CA GLY A 41 -26.16 11.34 -16.36
C GLY A 41 -24.95 10.41 -16.16
N GLU A 42 -23.89 10.63 -16.95
CA GLU A 42 -22.60 9.95 -16.79
C GLU A 42 -21.94 10.28 -15.45
N ARG A 43 -21.99 11.56 -15.06
CA ARG A 43 -21.42 12.00 -13.78
C ARG A 43 -22.11 11.34 -12.57
N TYR A 44 -23.44 11.20 -12.61
CA TYR A 44 -24.18 10.48 -11.57
C TYR A 44 -23.90 8.98 -11.55
N ALA A 45 -23.62 8.37 -12.71
CA ALA A 45 -23.17 6.98 -12.78
C ALA A 45 -21.80 6.81 -12.09
N GLN A 46 -20.86 7.73 -12.34
CA GLN A 46 -19.56 7.73 -11.67
C GLN A 46 -19.69 7.88 -10.15
N PHE A 47 -20.54 8.81 -9.68
CA PHE A 47 -20.80 8.96 -8.25
C PHE A 47 -21.44 7.72 -7.62
N HIS A 48 -22.36 7.06 -8.32
CA HIS A 48 -22.92 5.78 -7.87
C HIS A 48 -21.82 4.73 -7.65
N GLU A 49 -20.87 4.61 -8.60
CA GLU A 49 -19.74 3.68 -8.51
C GLU A 49 -18.79 4.05 -7.36
N GLU A 50 -18.45 5.32 -7.19
CA GLU A 50 -17.62 5.80 -6.07
C GLU A 50 -18.26 5.51 -4.72
N ILE A 51 -19.56 5.81 -4.56
CA ILE A 51 -20.29 5.55 -3.31
C ILE A 51 -20.34 4.05 -3.03
N ALA A 52 -20.54 3.21 -4.05
CA ALA A 52 -20.53 1.76 -3.87
C ALA A 52 -19.17 1.25 -3.35
N LYS A 53 -18.06 1.79 -3.88
CA LYS A 53 -16.70 1.49 -3.41
C LYS A 53 -16.47 1.94 -1.98
N GLU A 54 -16.86 3.17 -1.61
CA GLU A 54 -16.70 3.66 -0.23
C GLU A 54 -17.62 2.93 0.76
N SER A 55 -18.83 2.54 0.35
CA SER A 55 -19.76 1.75 1.16
C SER A 55 -19.18 0.38 1.51
N HIS A 56 -18.46 -0.26 0.58
CA HIS A 56 -17.74 -1.50 0.86
C HIS A 56 -16.74 -1.31 2.00
N LYS A 57 -15.92 -0.25 1.94
CA LYS A 57 -14.94 0.03 2.98
C LYS A 57 -15.58 0.24 4.34
N VAL A 58 -16.67 1.02 4.41
CA VAL A 58 -17.42 1.24 5.65
C VAL A 58 -18.00 -0.07 6.17
N LYS A 59 -18.54 -0.92 5.29
CA LYS A 59 -19.14 -2.21 5.65
C LYS A 59 -18.12 -3.17 6.28
N HIS A 60 -16.89 -3.15 5.79
CA HIS A 60 -15.82 -4.01 6.24
C HIS A 60 -14.89 -3.34 7.26
N LEU A 61 -15.19 -2.09 7.68
CA LEU A 61 -14.33 -1.26 8.54
C LEU A 61 -12.89 -1.16 8.01
N GLU A 62 -12.75 -1.13 6.68
CA GLU A 62 -11.47 -1.04 6.00
C GLU A 62 -10.93 0.39 6.10
N LEU A 63 -9.73 0.52 6.69
CA LEU A 63 -9.00 1.78 6.73
C LEU A 63 -7.86 1.73 5.72
N ARG A 64 -7.90 2.62 4.71
CA ARG A 64 -6.78 2.85 3.80
C ARG A 64 -6.04 4.12 4.20
N MET A 65 -4.75 3.98 4.54
CA MET A 65 -3.91 5.09 4.97
C MET A 65 -2.75 5.27 3.99
N ALA A 66 -2.58 6.48 3.46
CA ALA A 66 -1.40 6.87 2.70
C ALA A 66 -0.39 7.52 3.66
N ILE A 67 0.80 6.93 3.79
CA ILE A 67 1.88 7.48 4.63
C ILE A 67 2.97 8.04 3.72
N VAL A 68 3.07 9.37 3.67
CA VAL A 68 4.07 10.08 2.87
C VAL A 68 4.97 10.87 3.81
N ALA A 69 6.27 10.66 3.71
CA ALA A 69 7.25 11.41 4.48
C ALA A 69 8.60 11.44 3.74
N PRO A 70 9.40 12.50 3.92
CA PRO A 70 10.79 12.54 3.46
C PRO A 70 11.60 11.34 3.93
N MET A 71 12.70 11.07 3.24
CA MET A 71 13.62 10.01 3.63
C MET A 71 14.15 10.25 5.06
N LYS A 72 14.30 9.18 5.83
CA LYS A 72 14.75 9.20 7.25
C LYS A 72 13.78 9.85 8.26
N ALA A 73 12.55 10.13 7.88
CA ALA A 73 11.52 10.65 8.78
C ALA A 73 10.82 9.58 9.66
N GLY A 74 11.28 8.32 9.64
CA GLY A 74 10.68 7.25 10.46
C GLY A 74 9.41 6.61 9.88
N LYS A 75 9.15 6.74 8.57
CA LYS A 75 7.97 6.13 7.92
C LYS A 75 7.85 4.61 8.17
N SER A 76 8.94 3.86 7.94
CA SER A 76 8.96 2.41 8.19
C SER A 76 8.73 2.10 9.67
N THR A 77 9.26 2.93 10.58
CA THR A 77 9.06 2.80 12.03
C THR A 77 7.59 2.96 12.40
N ILE A 78 6.88 3.94 11.83
CA ILE A 78 5.45 4.13 12.08
C ILE A 78 4.64 2.96 11.51
N ILE A 79 4.96 2.48 10.31
CA ILE A 79 4.29 1.32 9.71
C ILE A 79 4.46 0.08 10.59
N ASN A 80 5.68 -0.21 11.06
CA ASN A 80 5.94 -1.34 11.94
C ASN A 80 5.23 -1.20 13.29
N ALA A 81 5.15 0.03 13.83
CA ALA A 81 4.40 0.31 15.06
C ALA A 81 2.89 0.09 14.88
N ILE A 82 2.31 0.52 13.76
CA ILE A 82 0.90 0.24 13.42
C ILE A 82 0.67 -1.27 13.24
N ALA A 83 1.60 -1.94 12.58
CA ALA A 83 1.56 -3.39 12.36
C ALA A 83 1.79 -4.21 13.63
N GLY A 84 2.35 -3.61 14.68
CA GLY A 84 2.79 -4.30 15.90
C GLY A 84 3.97 -5.26 15.69
N GLN A 85 4.66 -5.19 14.55
CA GLN A 85 5.76 -6.10 14.21
C GLN A 85 6.74 -5.46 13.22
N ASP A 86 7.98 -5.96 13.18
CA ASP A 86 9.06 -5.41 12.35
C ASP A 86 8.97 -5.91 10.88
N LEU A 87 8.01 -5.36 10.11
CA LEU A 87 7.74 -5.75 8.72
C LEU A 87 8.74 -5.16 7.73
N LEU A 88 8.96 -3.84 7.83
CA LEU A 88 9.78 -3.09 6.89
C LEU A 88 11.14 -2.79 7.50
N PRO A 89 12.24 -2.88 6.74
CA PRO A 89 13.55 -2.58 7.28
C PRO A 89 13.63 -1.10 7.71
N SER A 90 13.94 -0.88 8.98
CA SER A 90 14.20 0.44 9.54
C SER A 90 15.71 0.71 9.59
N ARG A 91 16.30 1.17 8.49
CA ARG A 91 17.68 1.70 8.50
C ARG A 91 17.72 3.14 8.02
N ASN A 92 18.79 3.84 8.43
CA ASN A 92 19.04 5.24 8.06
C ASN A 92 19.45 5.42 6.59
N ALA A 93 19.65 4.34 5.84
CA ALA A 93 19.88 4.38 4.40
C ALA A 93 18.56 4.50 3.63
N ALA A 94 18.61 5.04 2.43
CA ALA A 94 17.52 4.99 1.46
C ALA A 94 17.14 3.53 1.18
N MET A 95 15.95 3.08 1.60
CA MET A 95 15.54 1.68 1.43
C MET A 95 14.27 1.51 0.58
N THR A 96 13.34 2.46 0.65
CA THR A 96 12.08 2.41 -0.09
C THR A 96 12.17 3.27 -1.35
N THR A 97 12.60 2.67 -2.46
CA THR A 97 12.50 3.27 -3.81
C THR A 97 11.17 2.93 -4.48
N LEU A 98 10.56 1.80 -4.13
CA LEU A 98 9.29 1.34 -4.70
C LEU A 98 8.12 1.67 -3.76
N PRO A 99 7.00 2.19 -4.29
CA PRO A 99 5.74 2.25 -3.55
C PRO A 99 5.40 0.87 -2.99
N THR A 100 5.18 0.79 -1.68
CA THR A 100 4.92 -0.47 -0.97
C THR A 100 3.55 -0.38 -0.30
N GLU A 101 2.67 -1.33 -0.58
CA GLU A 101 1.37 -1.47 0.07
C GLU A 101 1.42 -2.63 1.07
N ILE A 102 0.97 -2.38 2.30
CA ILE A 102 0.84 -3.39 3.35
C ILE A 102 -0.64 -3.61 3.60
N MET A 103 -1.10 -4.84 3.46
CA MET A 103 -2.51 -5.20 3.62
C MET A 103 -2.67 -6.28 4.70
N PHE A 104 -3.48 -5.98 5.70
CA PHE A 104 -3.84 -6.94 6.74
C PHE A 104 -5.11 -7.68 6.31
N LYS A 105 -4.98 -8.98 6.06
CA LYS A 105 -6.06 -9.86 5.64
C LYS A 105 -6.21 -10.99 6.64
N ALA A 106 -7.36 -11.07 7.31
CA ALA A 106 -7.60 -12.06 8.36
C ALA A 106 -7.70 -13.51 7.84
N ASP A 107 -8.01 -13.67 6.56
CA ASP A 107 -8.15 -14.94 5.85
C ASP A 107 -6.82 -15.50 5.30
N ILE A 108 -5.73 -14.75 5.42
CA ILE A 108 -4.40 -15.16 4.96
C ILE A 108 -3.56 -15.64 6.16
N PRO A 109 -3.26 -16.95 6.26
CA PRO A 109 -2.52 -17.50 7.39
C PRO A 109 -1.01 -17.21 7.32
N GLU A 110 -0.47 -16.94 6.12
CA GLU A 110 0.96 -16.72 5.89
C GLU A 110 1.20 -15.49 4.99
N PRO A 111 2.24 -14.69 5.24
CA PRO A 111 2.49 -13.46 4.48
C PRO A 111 2.76 -13.74 3.00
N ILE A 112 2.04 -13.03 2.12
CA ILE A 112 2.19 -13.13 0.66
C ILE A 112 2.86 -11.86 0.15
N LEU A 113 3.98 -12.02 -0.56
CA LEU A 113 4.63 -10.93 -1.31
C LEU A 113 4.17 -10.98 -2.77
N VAL A 114 3.49 -9.93 -3.22
CA VAL A 114 3.11 -9.75 -4.63
C VAL A 114 4.06 -8.72 -5.25
N VAL A 115 4.77 -9.13 -6.29
CA VAL A 115 5.69 -8.25 -7.04
C VAL A 115 5.19 -8.15 -8.48
N PRO A 116 4.99 -6.92 -9.01
CA PRO A 116 4.60 -6.74 -10.41
C PRO A 116 5.60 -7.37 -11.37
N PHE A 117 5.11 -7.90 -12.49
CA PHE A 117 5.93 -8.58 -13.50
C PHE A 117 7.04 -7.67 -14.07
N GLU A 118 6.72 -6.39 -14.26
CA GLU A 118 7.64 -5.36 -14.74
C GLU A 118 8.79 -5.16 -13.75
N THR A 119 8.47 -5.20 -12.45
CA THR A 119 9.45 -5.06 -11.38
C THR A 119 10.37 -6.29 -11.35
N LEU A 120 9.81 -7.50 -11.45
CA LEU A 120 10.59 -8.74 -11.55
C LEU A 120 11.53 -8.74 -12.76
N THR A 121 11.02 -8.28 -13.91
CA THR A 121 11.80 -8.17 -15.14
C THR A 121 12.98 -7.20 -14.98
N ALA A 122 12.75 -6.05 -14.34
CA ALA A 122 13.81 -5.09 -14.06
C ALA A 122 14.88 -5.67 -13.13
N PHE A 123 14.48 -6.41 -12.08
CA PHE A 123 15.41 -7.11 -11.20
C PHE A 123 16.23 -8.17 -11.94
N GLU A 124 15.60 -8.99 -12.78
CA GLU A 124 16.27 -10.02 -13.57
C GLU A 124 17.31 -9.40 -14.53
N GLN A 125 16.96 -8.30 -15.20
CA GLN A 125 17.89 -7.58 -16.08
C GLN A 125 19.07 -6.99 -15.30
N ALA A 126 18.80 -6.37 -14.15
CA ALA A 126 19.84 -5.82 -13.28
C ALA A 126 20.77 -6.92 -12.77
N TYR A 127 20.21 -8.07 -12.35
CA TYR A 127 20.95 -9.23 -11.90
C TYR A 127 21.87 -9.78 -13.01
N ARG A 128 21.33 -10.01 -14.21
CA ARG A 128 22.13 -10.48 -15.36
C ARG A 128 23.24 -9.51 -15.73
N SER A 129 22.96 -8.21 -15.72
CA SER A 129 23.96 -7.18 -16.00
C SER A 129 25.08 -7.19 -14.95
N LEU A 130 24.72 -7.33 -13.68
CA LEU A 130 25.68 -7.43 -12.58
C LEU A 130 26.52 -8.71 -12.72
N GLU A 131 25.89 -9.85 -12.96
CA GLU A 131 26.58 -11.14 -13.13
C GLU A 131 27.55 -11.12 -14.32
N TYR A 132 27.17 -10.49 -15.43
CA TYR A 132 28.05 -10.28 -16.58
C TYR A 132 29.26 -9.40 -16.23
N LYS A 133 29.05 -8.30 -15.49
CA LYS A 133 30.15 -7.42 -15.06
C LYS A 133 31.12 -8.14 -14.13
N ILE A 134 30.60 -8.90 -13.17
CA ILE A 134 31.42 -9.69 -12.23
C ILE A 134 32.25 -10.74 -12.99
N ARG A 135 31.63 -11.48 -13.92
CA ARG A 135 32.34 -12.50 -14.70
C ARG A 135 33.46 -11.93 -15.57
N ASN A 136 33.26 -10.76 -16.18
CA ASN A 136 34.24 -10.18 -17.08
C ASN A 136 35.33 -9.35 -16.38
N ARG A 137 35.02 -8.73 -15.24
CA ARG A 137 35.96 -7.84 -14.53
C ARG A 137 36.61 -8.49 -13.31
N GLY A 138 36.12 -9.65 -12.90
CA GLY A 138 36.66 -10.40 -11.77
C GLY A 138 36.31 -9.80 -10.40
N LEU A 139 36.75 -10.50 -9.35
CA LEU A 139 36.45 -10.15 -7.95
C LEU A 139 37.19 -8.90 -7.46
N GLU A 140 38.33 -8.54 -8.07
CA GLU A 140 39.05 -7.30 -7.72
C GLU A 140 38.21 -6.06 -8.01
N TRP A 141 37.56 -6.01 -9.17
CA TRP A 141 36.62 -4.94 -9.50
C TRP A 141 35.44 -4.89 -8.51
N VAL A 142 34.91 -6.04 -8.10
CA VAL A 142 33.84 -6.10 -7.09
C VAL A 142 34.30 -5.50 -5.77
N HIS A 143 35.50 -5.86 -5.32
CA HIS A 143 36.07 -5.34 -4.07
C HIS A 143 36.26 -3.82 -4.11
N GLU A 144 36.76 -3.29 -5.23
CA GLU A 144 36.89 -1.84 -5.46
C GLU A 144 35.52 -1.13 -5.38
N GLN A 145 34.51 -1.65 -6.08
CA GLN A 145 33.16 -1.05 -6.06
C GLN A 145 32.48 -1.18 -4.69
N LEU A 146 32.71 -2.27 -3.96
CA LEU A 146 32.16 -2.48 -2.62
C LEU A 146 32.87 -1.64 -1.55
N GLY A 147 34.10 -1.17 -1.81
CA GLY A 147 34.81 -0.24 -0.92
C GLY A 147 34.01 1.04 -0.64
N GLU A 148 33.17 1.48 -1.59
CA GLU A 148 32.26 2.61 -1.41
C GLU A 148 31.04 2.27 -0.51
N TYR A 149 30.77 0.99 -0.26
CA TYR A 149 29.58 0.51 0.47
C TYR A 149 29.95 -0.54 1.54
N PRO A 150 30.54 -0.13 2.69
CA PRO A 150 31.09 -1.05 3.68
C PRO A 150 30.11 -2.09 4.25
N HIS A 151 28.82 -1.77 4.24
CA HIS A 151 27.75 -2.65 4.72
C HIS A 151 27.49 -3.86 3.80
N LEU A 152 27.99 -3.84 2.57
CA LEU A 152 27.84 -4.90 1.58
C LEU A 152 28.99 -5.91 1.58
N HIS A 153 30.13 -5.62 2.22
CA HIS A 153 31.26 -6.57 2.33
C HIS A 153 30.88 -7.92 2.96
N ARG A 154 29.78 -7.98 3.73
CA ARG A 154 29.27 -9.26 4.26
C ARG A 154 28.88 -10.24 3.14
N LEU A 155 28.47 -9.73 1.98
CA LEU A 155 28.02 -10.53 0.84
C LEU A 155 29.18 -11.27 0.15
N GLU A 156 30.42 -10.73 0.21
CA GLU A 156 31.61 -11.42 -0.33
C GLU A 156 31.89 -12.74 0.41
N ARG A 157 31.48 -12.86 1.67
CA ARG A 157 31.75 -14.05 2.50
C ARG A 157 30.78 -15.22 2.26
N ILE A 158 29.69 -15.01 1.54
CA ILE A 158 28.66 -16.03 1.30
C ILE A 158 29.00 -16.89 0.07
N SER A 159 29.97 -16.47 -0.76
CA SER A 159 30.37 -17.15 -2.00
C SER A 159 31.57 -18.11 -1.83
N LYS A 160 31.88 -18.57 -0.61
CA LYS A 160 32.88 -19.64 -0.36
C LYS A 160 32.19 -20.93 0.04
#